data_AF-A0A7J4TJG7-F1
#
_entry.id   AF-A0A7J4TJG7-F1
#
_cell.length_a   1.000
_cell.length_b   1.000
_cell.length_c   1.000
_cell.angle_alpha   90.00
_cell.angle_beta   90.00
_cell.angle_gamma   90.00
#
_symmetry.space_group_name_H-M   'P 1'
#
loop_
_entity.id
_entity.type
_entity.pdbx_description
1 polymer ?
#
loop_
_entity_poly.entity_id
_entity_poly.type
_entity_poly.pdbx_seq_one_letter_code
_entity_poly.pdbx_strand_id
1 'polypeptide(L)'
;SVFYNSLYIIYMFLIGTSQSMSPIVSIYFQEKDYYGVWYTLNTSLKIVLVTGVVFTALLLAFPSTLLHLFGVSDPVDLVVGVNALRILSLSIMGTAVTFLMMFYTQAIKQGKLSFLISITEGLILPVSLAYLLSGVMGIDGVWVSFLLAEVGTIILIYLSTRLIAQRSRGELSGFFLMGSYHDAPVLDVTIKNSLEDAVGISQKLIDFAQENGVDPRTAVLIGMAVEEMAVNIINYNQDKIEYMDILTKIGDEHITIAFKDSGTEFDPSIYKPEDEGSFESIEVLQKIAQEISYARLIGLNSTVISIKR
;
A
#
# COMPACT_ATOMS: atom_id res chain seq x y z
N SER A 1 0.51 -25.55 21.76
CA SER A 1 1.46 -24.56 21.20
C SER A 1 1.87 -24.90 19.78
N VAL A 2 2.03 -26.18 19.45
CA VAL A 2 2.56 -26.62 18.16
C VAL A 2 1.65 -26.36 16.95
N PHE A 3 0.34 -26.63 17.06
CA PHE A 3 -0.62 -26.37 15.97
C PHE A 3 -0.66 -24.90 15.50
N TYR A 4 -0.52 -23.97 16.46
CA TYR A 4 -0.39 -22.54 16.16
C TYR A 4 0.90 -22.25 15.39
N ASN A 5 2.02 -22.87 15.75
CA ASN A 5 3.32 -22.67 15.08
C ASN A 5 3.28 -23.09 13.60
N SER A 6 2.47 -24.10 13.25
CA SER A 6 2.29 -24.57 11.87
C SER A 6 1.55 -23.56 10.99
N LEU A 7 0.51 -22.93 11.54
CA LEU A 7 -0.26 -21.90 10.85
C LEU A 7 0.52 -20.59 10.71
N TYR A 8 1.39 -20.26 11.67
CA TYR A 8 2.22 -19.05 11.59
C TYR A 8 3.16 -19.04 10.37
N ILE A 9 3.71 -20.19 9.96
CA ILE A 9 4.56 -20.26 8.76
C ILE A 9 3.76 -19.85 7.52
N ILE A 10 2.50 -20.29 7.40
CA ILE A 10 1.64 -19.94 6.28
C ILE A 10 1.30 -18.44 6.33
N TYR A 11 0.95 -17.94 7.51
CA TYR A 11 0.69 -16.52 7.71
C TYR A 11 1.90 -15.65 7.40
N MET A 12 3.13 -16.09 7.65
CA MET A 12 4.33 -15.35 7.27
C MET A 12 4.40 -15.07 5.76
N PHE A 13 4.00 -16.02 4.90
CA PHE A 13 3.99 -15.78 3.45
C PHE A 13 2.87 -14.84 3.02
N LEU A 14 1.67 -15.01 3.58
CA LEU A 14 0.51 -14.17 3.24
C LEU A 14 0.69 -12.73 3.71
N ILE A 15 1.06 -12.57 4.98
CA ILE A 15 1.34 -11.29 5.61
C ILE A 15 2.59 -10.67 4.99
N GLY A 16 3.64 -11.45 4.76
CA GLY A 16 4.89 -10.95 4.15
C GLY A 16 4.64 -10.32 2.77
N THR A 17 3.89 -11.00 1.91
CA THR A 17 3.51 -10.46 0.59
C THR A 17 2.69 -9.17 0.71
N SER A 18 1.74 -9.14 1.66
CA SER A 18 0.88 -7.98 1.88
C SER A 18 1.64 -6.78 2.46
N GLN A 19 2.60 -7.03 3.36
CA GLN A 19 3.48 -6.01 3.92
C GLN A 19 4.43 -5.44 2.86
N SER A 20 5.01 -6.28 1.99
CA SER A 20 5.88 -5.82 0.90
C SER A 20 5.12 -4.98 -0.13
N MET A 21 3.85 -5.28 -0.37
CA MET A 21 2.98 -4.49 -1.25
C MET A 21 2.68 -3.10 -0.68
N SER A 22 2.45 -3.01 0.63
CA SER A 22 1.95 -1.79 1.31
C SER A 22 2.73 -0.51 0.96
N PRO A 23 4.07 -0.44 1.11
CA PRO A 23 4.79 0.80 0.85
C PRO A 23 4.88 1.14 -0.66
N ILE A 24 4.90 0.15 -1.55
CA ILE A 24 4.85 0.36 -3.01
C ILE A 24 3.51 1.01 -3.40
N VAL A 25 2.40 0.44 -2.91
CA VAL A 25 1.07 0.99 -3.14
C VAL A 25 0.92 2.39 -2.55
N SER A 26 1.45 2.62 -1.35
CA SER A 26 1.40 3.93 -0.70
C SER A 26 2.02 5.02 -1.59
N ILE A 27 3.19 4.74 -2.17
CA ILE A 27 3.86 5.66 -3.10
C ILE A 27 3.00 5.91 -4.34
N TYR A 28 2.63 4.86 -5.07
CA TYR A 28 1.83 5.02 -6.30
C TYR A 28 0.47 5.70 -6.05
N PHE A 29 -0.16 5.43 -4.90
CA PHE A 29 -1.42 6.07 -4.54
C PHE A 29 -1.24 7.57 -4.26
N GLN A 30 -0.13 7.97 -3.64
CA GLN A 30 0.22 9.38 -3.43
C GLN A 30 0.54 10.07 -4.76
N GLU A 31 1.27 9.41 -5.64
CA GLU A 31 1.57 9.87 -7.01
C GLU A 31 0.33 9.96 -7.92
N LYS A 32 -0.82 9.49 -7.43
CA LYS A 32 -2.05 9.33 -8.22
C LYS A 32 -1.84 8.43 -9.45
N ASP A 33 -0.87 7.54 -9.39
CA ASP A 33 -0.65 6.46 -10.35
C ASP A 33 -1.53 5.26 -9.98
N TYR A 34 -2.82 5.39 -10.27
CA TYR A 34 -3.79 4.32 -10.00
C TYR A 34 -3.57 3.08 -10.85
N TYR A 35 -2.89 3.20 -12.00
CA TYR A 35 -2.48 2.04 -12.78
C TYR A 35 -1.40 1.26 -12.05
N GLY A 36 -0.36 1.92 -11.54
CA GLY A 36 0.67 1.34 -10.69
C GLY A 36 0.10 0.69 -9.42
N VAL A 37 -0.85 1.37 -8.75
CA VAL A 37 -1.61 0.78 -7.62
C VAL A 37 -2.33 -0.49 -8.03
N TRP A 38 -3.14 -0.45 -9.11
CA TRP A 38 -3.90 -1.60 -9.59
C TRP A 38 -3.00 -2.76 -9.97
N TYR A 39 -1.91 -2.48 -10.70
CA TYR A 39 -0.97 -3.49 -11.14
C TYR A 39 -0.29 -4.19 -9.96
N THR A 40 0.19 -3.40 -8.99
CA THR A 40 0.85 -3.91 -7.77
C THR A 40 -0.12 -4.75 -6.96
N LEU A 41 -1.31 -4.22 -6.68
CA LEU A 41 -2.33 -4.90 -5.89
C LEU A 41 -2.83 -6.19 -6.55
N ASN A 42 -3.09 -6.18 -7.86
CA ASN A 42 -3.54 -7.35 -8.60
C ASN A 42 -2.44 -8.43 -8.66
N THR A 43 -1.18 -8.02 -8.77
CA THR A 43 -0.04 -8.94 -8.73
C THR A 43 0.09 -9.57 -7.34
N SER A 44 0.05 -8.77 -6.28
CA SER A 44 0.08 -9.27 -4.90
C SER A 44 -1.11 -10.17 -4.59
N LEU A 45 -2.31 -9.83 -5.08
CA LEU A 45 -3.51 -10.67 -4.95
C LEU A 45 -3.31 -12.03 -5.60
N LYS A 46 -2.80 -12.09 -6.82
CA LYS A 46 -2.48 -13.36 -7.49
C LYS A 46 -1.46 -14.18 -6.70
N ILE A 47 -0.41 -13.54 -6.18
CA ILE A 47 0.63 -14.23 -5.39
C ILE A 47 0.04 -14.83 -4.12
N VAL A 48 -0.73 -14.06 -3.34
CA VAL A 48 -1.33 -14.56 -2.08
C VAL A 48 -2.39 -15.63 -2.33
N LEU A 49 -3.17 -15.54 -3.41
CA LEU A 49 -4.14 -16.57 -3.78
C LEU A 49 -3.47 -17.87 -4.24
N VAL A 50 -2.44 -17.79 -5.09
CA VAL A 50 -1.68 -18.98 -5.51
C VAL A 50 -1.01 -19.63 -4.30
N THR A 51 -0.39 -18.83 -3.43
CA THR A 51 0.24 -19.31 -2.20
C THR A 51 -0.78 -19.95 -1.26
N GLY A 52 -1.95 -19.32 -1.11
CA GLY A 52 -3.07 -19.85 -0.33
C GLY A 52 -3.54 -21.20 -0.87
N VAL A 53 -3.78 -21.32 -2.18
CA VAL A 53 -4.18 -22.60 -2.81
C VAL A 53 -3.14 -23.68 -2.58
N VAL A 54 -1.85 -23.38 -2.74
CA VAL A 54 -0.76 -24.34 -2.51
C VAL A 54 -0.78 -24.84 -1.06
N PHE A 55 -0.86 -23.94 -0.08
CA PHE A 55 -0.89 -24.34 1.33
C PHE A 55 -2.17 -25.07 1.72
N THR A 56 -3.34 -24.64 1.22
CA THR A 56 -4.59 -25.37 1.40
C THR A 56 -4.49 -26.79 0.85
N ALA A 57 -3.97 -26.96 -0.37
CA ALA A 57 -3.79 -28.28 -0.98
C ALA A 57 -2.83 -29.16 -0.18
N LEU A 58 -1.71 -28.61 0.31
CA LEU A 58 -0.75 -29.34 1.16
C LEU A 58 -1.39 -29.80 2.48
N LEU A 59 -2.17 -28.94 3.13
CA LEU A 59 -2.85 -29.25 4.39
C LEU A 59 -3.96 -30.30 4.21
N LEU A 60 -4.67 -30.27 3.08
CA LEU A 60 -5.69 -31.27 2.76
C LEU A 60 -5.08 -32.63 2.39
N ALA A 61 -3.98 -32.65 1.65
CA ALA A 61 -3.33 -33.87 1.18
C ALA A 61 -2.53 -34.58 2.28
N PHE A 62 -1.82 -33.83 3.14
CA PHE A 62 -0.90 -34.41 4.13
C PHE A 62 -1.11 -33.88 5.57
N PRO A 63 -2.34 -33.88 6.12
CA PRO A 63 -2.59 -33.30 7.44
C PRO A 63 -1.86 -34.04 8.57
N SER A 64 -1.82 -35.38 8.54
CA SER A 64 -1.16 -36.19 9.57
C SER A 64 0.36 -36.03 9.57
N THR A 65 0.99 -36.00 8.38
CA THR A 65 2.44 -35.78 8.25
C THR A 65 2.85 -34.43 8.81
N LEU A 66 2.05 -33.39 8.55
CA LEU A 66 2.30 -32.07 9.12
C LEU A 66 2.16 -32.09 10.64
N LEU A 67 1.08 -32.66 11.19
CA LEU A 67 0.92 -32.78 12.65
C LEU A 67 2.08 -33.53 13.32
N HIS A 68 2.60 -34.59 12.70
CA HIS A 68 3.78 -35.31 13.19
C HIS A 68 5.07 -34.51 13.11
N LEU A 69 5.31 -33.73 12.03
CA LEU A 69 6.46 -32.82 11.92
C LEU A 69 6.52 -31.84 13.10
N PHE A 70 5.34 -31.50 13.58
CA PHE A 70 5.08 -30.60 14.68
C PHE A 70 5.12 -31.34 16.05
N GLY A 71 5.15 -32.68 16.07
CA GLY A 71 5.30 -33.47 17.28
C GLY A 71 3.99 -33.87 17.95
N VAL A 72 2.86 -33.72 17.25
CA VAL A 72 1.59 -34.33 17.66
C VAL A 72 1.66 -35.81 17.30
N SER A 73 1.80 -36.65 18.31
CA SER A 73 1.99 -38.10 18.14
C SER A 73 0.94 -38.94 18.85
N ASP A 74 0.13 -38.34 19.73
CA ASP A 74 -0.97 -39.02 20.41
C ASP A 74 -2.10 -39.33 19.39
N PRO A 75 -2.56 -40.59 19.28
CA PRO A 75 -3.63 -40.97 18.35
C PRO A 75 -4.93 -40.16 18.52
N VAL A 76 -5.29 -39.78 19.75
CA VAL A 76 -6.52 -39.01 20.03
C VAL A 76 -6.37 -37.59 19.52
N ASP A 77 -5.23 -36.95 19.80
CA ASP A 77 -4.94 -35.59 19.34
C ASP A 77 -4.77 -35.52 17.82
N LEU A 78 -4.24 -36.58 17.19
CA LEU A 78 -4.13 -36.67 15.74
C LEU A 78 -5.48 -36.64 15.04
N VAL A 79 -6.49 -37.36 15.56
CA VAL A 79 -7.83 -37.38 14.95
C VAL A 79 -8.46 -35.99 15.00
N VAL A 80 -8.40 -35.32 16.15
CA VAL A 80 -8.94 -33.96 16.33
C VAL A 80 -8.16 -32.96 15.48
N GLY A 81 -6.83 -33.03 15.52
CA GLY A 81 -5.94 -32.14 14.77
C GLY A 81 -6.10 -32.27 13.25
N VAL A 82 -6.30 -33.47 12.73
CA VAL A 82 -6.53 -33.68 11.28
C VAL A 82 -7.83 -33.02 10.85
N ASN A 83 -8.90 -33.16 11.64
CA ASN A 83 -10.17 -32.50 11.33
C ASN A 83 -10.03 -30.97 11.36
N ALA A 84 -9.38 -30.45 12.41
CA ALA A 84 -9.11 -29.03 12.58
C ALA A 84 -8.30 -28.45 11.40
N LEU A 85 -7.20 -29.11 10.99
CA LEU A 85 -6.39 -28.66 9.85
C LEU A 85 -7.18 -28.62 8.55
N ARG A 86 -8.04 -29.62 8.30
CA ARG A 86 -8.86 -29.64 7.07
C ARG A 86 -9.82 -28.47 7.03
N ILE A 87 -10.52 -28.19 8.14
CA ILE A 87 -11.48 -27.08 8.22
C ILE A 87 -10.75 -25.74 8.10
N LEU A 88 -9.68 -25.53 8.87
CA LEU A 88 -8.90 -24.28 8.85
C LEU A 88 -8.17 -24.05 7.53
N SER A 89 -7.76 -25.10 6.82
CA SER A 89 -7.11 -24.95 5.51
C SER A 89 -7.99 -24.20 4.50
N LEU A 90 -9.31 -24.27 4.65
CA LEU A 90 -10.26 -23.56 3.81
C LEU A 90 -10.33 -22.06 4.14
N SER A 91 -10.03 -21.65 5.38
CA SER A 91 -10.04 -20.24 5.77
C SER A 91 -8.85 -19.47 5.21
N ILE A 92 -7.74 -20.15 4.89
CA ILE A 92 -6.50 -19.56 4.34
C ILE A 92 -6.76 -18.64 3.15
N MET A 93 -7.67 -19.02 2.25
CA MET A 93 -8.03 -18.21 1.09
C MET A 93 -8.69 -16.89 1.49
N GLY A 94 -9.54 -16.94 2.51
CA GLY A 94 -10.16 -15.75 3.08
C GLY A 94 -9.14 -14.87 3.77
N THR A 95 -8.30 -15.48 4.62
CA THR A 95 -7.21 -14.83 5.34
C THR A 95 -6.23 -14.11 4.41
N ALA A 96 -5.92 -14.72 3.25
CA ALA A 96 -5.09 -14.11 2.23
C ALA A 96 -5.68 -12.80 1.68
N VAL A 97 -6.99 -12.76 1.45
CA VAL A 97 -7.70 -11.57 0.96
C VAL A 97 -7.87 -10.52 2.05
N THR A 98 -8.23 -10.93 3.27
CA THR A 98 -8.46 -10.02 4.39
C THR A 98 -7.18 -9.30 4.82
N PHE A 99 -6.05 -10.02 4.96
CA PHE A 99 -4.76 -9.37 5.24
C PHE A 99 -4.30 -8.45 4.11
N LEU A 100 -4.42 -8.88 2.84
CA LEU A 100 -4.03 -8.03 1.72
C LEU A 100 -4.83 -6.72 1.73
N MET A 101 -6.14 -6.80 1.93
CA MET A 101 -7.01 -5.62 2.03
C MET A 101 -6.73 -4.78 3.28
N MET A 102 -6.38 -5.39 4.42
CA MET A 102 -6.00 -4.67 5.63
C MET A 102 -4.76 -3.79 5.39
N PHE A 103 -3.68 -4.38 4.85
CA PHE A 103 -2.45 -3.65 4.54
C PHE A 103 -2.66 -2.63 3.41
N TYR A 104 -3.42 -2.98 2.38
CA TYR A 104 -3.79 -2.06 1.30
C TYR A 104 -4.52 -0.83 1.82
N THR A 105 -5.58 -1.02 2.62
CA THR A 105 -6.38 0.09 3.18
C THR A 105 -5.57 0.95 4.15
N GLN A 106 -4.62 0.37 4.87
CA GLN A 106 -3.64 1.11 5.65
C GLN A 106 -2.72 1.96 4.77
N ALA A 107 -2.21 1.41 3.66
CA ALA A 107 -1.32 2.12 2.72
C ALA A 107 -1.99 3.36 2.10
N ILE A 108 -3.28 3.26 1.75
CA ILE A 108 -4.05 4.38 1.18
C ILE A 108 -4.65 5.32 2.24
N LYS A 109 -4.11 5.30 3.47
CA LYS A 109 -4.53 6.12 4.62
C LYS A 109 -6.01 5.95 5.05
N GLN A 110 -6.67 4.84 4.67
CA GLN A 110 -8.03 4.48 5.12
C GLN A 110 -8.02 3.79 6.50
N GLY A 111 -7.42 4.45 7.50
CA GLY A 111 -7.16 3.86 8.83
C GLY A 111 -8.39 3.36 9.58
N LYS A 112 -9.56 3.98 9.36
CA LYS A 112 -10.83 3.50 9.95
C LYS A 112 -11.24 2.15 9.37
N LEU A 113 -11.05 1.94 8.08
CA LEU A 113 -11.39 0.69 7.41
C LEU A 113 -10.40 -0.42 7.80
N SER A 114 -9.10 -0.15 7.78
CA SER A 114 -8.09 -1.14 8.19
C SER A 114 -8.27 -1.57 9.66
N PHE A 115 -8.59 -0.63 10.55
CA PHE A 115 -8.94 -0.94 11.94
C PHE A 115 -10.18 -1.85 12.04
N LEU A 116 -11.23 -1.54 11.28
CA LEU A 116 -12.45 -2.34 11.24
C LEU A 116 -12.17 -3.77 10.77
N ILE A 117 -11.38 -3.92 9.71
CA ILE A 117 -10.95 -5.24 9.20
C ILE A 117 -10.22 -6.00 10.31
N SER A 118 -9.19 -5.40 10.91
CA SER A 118 -8.36 -6.03 11.95
C SER A 118 -9.16 -6.51 13.16
N ILE A 119 -10.07 -5.69 13.69
CA ILE A 119 -10.85 -6.07 14.87
C ILE A 119 -11.94 -7.11 14.53
N THR A 120 -12.52 -7.04 13.32
CA THR A 120 -13.57 -7.97 12.89
C THR A 120 -13.01 -9.36 12.61
N GLU A 121 -11.90 -9.44 11.89
CA GLU A 121 -11.21 -10.69 11.54
C GLU A 121 -10.48 -11.29 12.74
N GLY A 122 -9.80 -10.47 13.56
CA GLY A 122 -8.96 -10.97 14.65
C GLY A 122 -9.70 -11.24 15.96
N LEU A 123 -10.89 -10.66 16.17
CA LEU A 123 -11.57 -10.72 17.47
C LEU A 123 -13.09 -10.88 17.35
N ILE A 124 -13.80 -9.91 16.76
CA ILE A 124 -15.26 -9.85 16.88
C ILE A 124 -15.91 -11.08 16.26
N LEU A 125 -15.62 -11.39 14.99
CA LEU A 125 -16.27 -12.52 14.32
C LEU A 125 -15.77 -13.88 14.82
N PRO A 126 -14.46 -14.17 14.95
CA PRO A 126 -14.02 -15.49 15.40
C PRO A 126 -14.56 -15.83 16.79
N VAL A 127 -14.53 -14.90 17.74
CA VAL A 127 -14.97 -15.15 19.13
C VAL A 127 -16.49 -15.33 19.20
N SER A 128 -17.25 -14.44 18.59
CA SER A 128 -18.72 -14.52 18.63
C SER A 128 -19.24 -15.75 17.90
N LEU A 129 -18.69 -16.07 16.72
CA LEU A 129 -19.06 -17.27 15.97
C LEU A 129 -18.59 -18.55 16.66
N ALA A 130 -17.40 -18.57 17.28
CA ALA A 130 -16.95 -19.74 18.05
C ALA A 130 -17.87 -20.02 19.24
N TYR A 131 -18.27 -18.97 19.97
CA TYR A 131 -19.20 -19.11 21.09
C TYR A 131 -20.56 -19.69 20.63
N LEU A 132 -21.12 -19.16 19.54
CA LEU A 132 -22.40 -19.62 19.01
C LEU A 132 -22.34 -21.05 18.43
N LEU A 133 -21.31 -21.35 17.62
CA LEU A 133 -21.20 -22.63 16.92
C LEU A 133 -20.72 -23.76 17.83
N SER A 134 -19.93 -23.46 18.85
CA SER A 134 -19.48 -24.49 19.81
C SER A 134 -20.64 -25.11 20.59
N GLY A 135 -21.72 -24.34 20.81
CA GLY A 135 -22.94 -24.87 21.43
C GLY A 135 -23.70 -25.88 20.56
N VAL A 136 -23.52 -25.85 19.23
CA VAL A 136 -24.26 -26.71 18.29
C VAL A 136 -23.41 -27.85 17.75
N MET A 137 -22.13 -27.57 17.44
CA MET A 137 -21.20 -28.49 16.76
C MET A 137 -20.00 -28.88 17.63
N GLY A 138 -19.97 -28.48 18.91
CA GLY A 138 -18.85 -28.76 19.81
C GLY A 138 -17.56 -28.12 19.32
N ILE A 139 -16.45 -28.86 19.40
CA ILE A 139 -15.13 -28.35 19.00
C ILE A 139 -15.04 -28.02 17.50
N ASP A 140 -15.79 -28.72 16.65
CA ASP A 140 -15.80 -28.45 15.20
C ASP A 140 -16.44 -27.10 14.88
N GLY A 141 -17.40 -26.66 15.72
CA GLY A 141 -17.98 -25.33 15.63
C GLY A 141 -16.95 -24.21 15.85
N VAL A 142 -15.93 -24.47 16.68
CA VAL A 142 -14.81 -23.53 16.88
C VAL A 142 -13.94 -23.43 15.63
N TRP A 143 -13.69 -24.53 14.91
CA TRP A 143 -12.89 -24.49 13.68
C TRP A 143 -13.63 -23.83 12.52
N VAL A 144 -14.92 -24.13 12.38
CA VAL A 144 -15.79 -23.53 11.35
C VAL A 144 -15.96 -22.02 11.56
N SER A 145 -15.88 -21.54 12.81
CA SER A 145 -16.02 -20.11 13.09
C SER A 145 -14.97 -19.26 12.40
N PHE A 146 -13.72 -19.74 12.26
CA PHE A 146 -12.65 -19.04 11.55
C PHE A 146 -13.00 -18.86 10.06
N LEU A 147 -13.45 -19.92 9.39
CA LEU A 147 -13.87 -19.85 8.00
C LEU A 147 -15.01 -18.84 7.81
N LEU A 148 -16.04 -18.88 8.67
CA LEU A 148 -17.16 -17.95 8.59
C LEU A 148 -16.76 -16.52 8.98
N ALA A 149 -15.79 -16.34 9.88
CA ALA A 149 -15.25 -15.04 10.22
C ALA A 149 -14.54 -14.39 9.02
N GLU A 150 -13.79 -15.16 8.23
CA GLU A 150 -13.18 -14.65 7.01
C GLU A 150 -14.23 -14.22 5.97
N VAL A 151 -15.24 -15.06 5.74
CA VAL A 151 -16.35 -14.74 4.82
C VAL A 151 -17.09 -13.48 5.29
N GLY A 152 -17.39 -13.38 6.59
CA GLY A 152 -18.03 -12.21 7.18
C GLY A 152 -17.18 -10.94 7.06
N THR A 153 -15.87 -11.04 7.25
CA THR A 153 -14.94 -9.92 7.09
C THR A 153 -14.88 -9.46 5.63
N ILE A 154 -14.82 -10.38 4.65
CA ILE A 154 -14.83 -10.02 3.22
C ILE A 154 -16.12 -9.29 2.85
N ILE A 155 -17.27 -9.77 3.33
CA ILE A 155 -18.56 -9.09 3.13
C ILE A 155 -18.51 -7.69 3.75
N LEU A 156 -17.97 -7.55 4.96
CA LEU A 156 -17.80 -6.26 5.61
C LEU A 156 -16.94 -5.32 4.76
N ILE A 157 -15.79 -5.79 4.27
CA ILE A 157 -14.90 -5.00 3.40
C ILE A 157 -15.68 -4.50 2.18
N TYR A 158 -16.41 -5.39 1.51
CA TYR A 158 -17.21 -5.03 0.34
C TYR A 158 -18.27 -3.96 0.66
N LEU A 159 -18.98 -4.09 1.77
CA LEU A 159 -19.99 -3.11 2.19
C LEU A 159 -19.35 -1.77 2.57
N SER A 160 -18.27 -1.79 3.36
CA SER A 160 -17.58 -0.58 3.81
C SER A 160 -16.94 0.18 2.65
N THR A 161 -16.28 -0.51 1.71
CA THR A 161 -15.69 0.11 0.51
C THR A 161 -16.78 0.74 -0.36
N ARG A 162 -17.91 0.06 -0.57
CA ARG A 162 -19.05 0.62 -1.30
C ARG A 162 -19.63 1.87 -0.62
N LEU A 163 -19.77 1.86 0.70
CA LEU A 163 -20.25 3.02 1.47
C LEU A 163 -19.28 4.21 1.40
N ILE A 164 -17.96 3.94 1.45
CA ILE A 164 -16.94 4.98 1.33
C ILE A 164 -16.97 5.59 -0.08
N ALA A 165 -17.01 4.76 -1.13
CA ALA A 165 -17.10 5.21 -2.51
C ALA A 165 -18.36 6.06 -2.80
N GLN A 166 -19.49 5.72 -2.17
CA GLN A 166 -20.72 6.52 -2.27
C GLN A 166 -20.59 7.88 -1.55
N ARG A 167 -19.88 7.92 -0.43
CA ARG A 167 -19.68 9.15 0.36
C ARG A 167 -18.63 10.08 -0.25
N SER A 168 -17.67 9.55 -1.00
CA SER A 168 -16.62 10.33 -1.65
C SER A 168 -17.09 11.12 -2.88
N ARG A 169 -18.40 11.15 -3.18
CA ARG A 169 -18.99 11.97 -4.27
C ARG A 169 -18.31 11.79 -5.65
N GLY A 170 -17.77 10.60 -5.92
CA GLY A 170 -17.08 10.29 -7.17
C GLY A 170 -15.55 10.38 -7.13
N GLU A 171 -14.95 10.89 -6.05
CA GLU A 171 -13.49 10.95 -5.92
C GLU A 171 -12.85 9.56 -5.85
N LEU A 172 -13.45 8.64 -5.09
CA LEU A 172 -13.02 7.24 -4.97
C LEU A 172 -14.09 6.31 -5.56
N SER A 173 -13.63 5.22 -6.17
CA SER A 173 -14.49 4.26 -6.85
C SER A 173 -13.99 2.82 -6.72
N GLY A 174 -14.90 1.88 -6.96
CA GLY A 174 -14.62 0.44 -6.97
C GLY A 174 -14.34 -0.16 -5.59
N PHE A 175 -14.09 -1.47 -5.59
CA PHE A 175 -13.78 -2.24 -4.37
C PHE A 175 -12.47 -1.81 -3.71
N PHE A 176 -11.51 -1.37 -4.52
CA PHE A 176 -10.20 -0.95 -4.04
C PHE A 176 -10.14 0.56 -3.72
N LEU A 177 -11.25 1.30 -3.74
CA LEU A 177 -11.25 2.74 -3.42
C LEU A 177 -10.19 3.52 -4.22
N MET A 178 -10.10 3.25 -5.53
CA MET A 178 -9.16 3.95 -6.41
C MET A 178 -9.79 5.26 -6.85
N GLY A 179 -8.96 6.29 -7.00
CA GLY A 179 -9.42 7.57 -7.50
C GLY A 179 -9.83 7.51 -8.98
N SER A 180 -10.76 8.37 -9.39
CA SER A 180 -11.05 8.58 -10.82
C SER A 180 -10.07 9.60 -11.38
N TYR A 181 -9.02 9.15 -12.07
CA TYR A 181 -7.95 10.01 -12.59
C TYR A 181 -7.42 9.50 -13.95
N HIS A 182 -8.32 8.97 -14.77
CA HIS A 182 -7.97 8.27 -16.01
C HIS A 182 -7.51 9.19 -17.15
N ASP A 183 -7.71 10.51 -17.08
CA ASP A 183 -7.41 11.45 -18.19
C ASP A 183 -6.64 12.72 -17.79
N ALA A 184 -6.05 12.75 -16.59
CA ALA A 184 -5.25 13.91 -16.18
C ALA A 184 -3.94 13.97 -17.00
N PRO A 185 -3.58 15.12 -17.59
CA PRO A 185 -2.29 15.32 -18.26
C PRO A 185 -1.13 14.95 -17.33
N VAL A 186 -0.19 14.17 -17.86
CA VAL A 186 1.04 13.75 -17.15
C VAL A 186 2.24 14.16 -17.99
N LEU A 187 3.23 14.76 -17.33
CA LEU A 187 4.58 14.94 -17.84
C LEU A 187 5.53 14.09 -17.00
N ASP A 188 6.22 13.17 -17.65
CA ASP A 188 7.23 12.30 -17.04
C ASP A 188 8.60 12.66 -17.65
N VAL A 189 9.54 13.11 -16.80
CA VAL A 189 10.87 13.55 -17.22
C VAL A 189 11.93 12.87 -16.37
N THR A 190 12.82 12.14 -17.03
CA THR A 190 14.06 11.67 -16.44
C THR A 190 15.18 12.66 -16.77
N ILE A 191 15.90 13.14 -15.76
CA ILE A 191 17.13 13.92 -15.94
C ILE A 191 18.34 13.16 -15.47
N LYS A 192 19.47 13.47 -16.10
CA LYS A 192 20.78 13.06 -15.59
C LYS A 192 21.20 14.01 -14.48
N ASN A 193 22.19 13.58 -13.74
CA ASN A 193 22.83 14.37 -12.71
C ASN A 193 23.67 15.52 -13.29
N SER A 194 23.00 16.50 -13.89
CA SER A 194 23.57 17.67 -14.57
C SER A 194 22.75 18.91 -14.24
N LEU A 195 23.42 19.99 -13.81
CA LEU A 195 22.77 21.27 -13.52
C LEU A 195 22.13 21.89 -14.78
N GLU A 196 22.69 21.65 -15.97
CA GLU A 196 22.11 22.13 -17.22
C GLU A 196 20.75 21.46 -17.51
N ASP A 197 20.62 20.17 -17.20
CA ASP A 197 19.37 19.43 -17.38
C ASP A 197 18.30 19.90 -16.38
N ALA A 198 18.70 20.28 -15.15
CA ALA A 198 17.81 20.82 -14.13
C ALA A 198 17.19 22.17 -14.53
N VAL A 199 17.98 23.08 -15.09
CA VAL A 199 17.50 24.40 -15.56
C VAL A 199 16.55 24.24 -16.76
N GLY A 200 16.78 23.24 -17.63
CA GLY A 200 15.92 22.97 -18.78
C GLY A 200 14.53 22.42 -18.43
N ILE A 201 14.34 21.87 -17.23
CA ILE A 201 13.06 21.30 -16.77
C ILE A 201 12.04 22.39 -16.46
N SER A 202 12.44 23.48 -15.79
CA SER A 202 11.48 24.48 -15.31
C SER A 202 10.65 25.04 -16.45
N GLN A 203 11.29 25.35 -17.59
CA GLN A 203 10.57 25.84 -18.77
C GLN A 203 9.59 24.79 -19.31
N LYS A 204 10.01 23.52 -19.46
CA LYS A 204 9.12 22.44 -19.93
C LYS A 204 7.90 22.25 -19.01
N LEU A 205 8.09 22.36 -17.70
CA LEU A 205 7.01 22.25 -16.73
C LEU A 205 6.08 23.45 -16.75
N ILE A 206 6.62 24.66 -16.89
CA ILE A 206 5.82 25.89 -17.03
C ILE A 206 4.94 25.79 -18.27
N ASP A 207 5.52 25.39 -19.40
CA ASP A 207 4.79 25.25 -20.67
C ASP A 207 3.69 24.19 -20.53
N PHE A 208 4.04 23.00 -20.03
CA PHE A 208 3.09 21.92 -19.77
C PHE A 208 1.96 22.33 -18.80
N ALA A 209 2.28 23.07 -17.73
CA ALA A 209 1.30 23.56 -16.78
C ALA A 209 0.33 24.56 -17.42
N GLN A 210 0.86 25.52 -18.19
CA GLN A 210 0.05 26.54 -18.86
C GLN A 210 -0.83 25.94 -19.96
N GLU A 211 -0.30 25.01 -20.78
CA GLU A 211 -1.05 24.30 -21.82
C GLU A 211 -2.25 23.52 -21.26
N ASN A 212 -2.15 23.06 -20.01
CA ASN A 212 -3.21 22.32 -19.30
C ASN A 212 -4.01 23.22 -18.32
N GLY A 213 -3.93 24.54 -18.49
CA GLY A 213 -4.81 25.52 -17.86
C GLY A 213 -4.46 25.89 -16.42
N VAL A 214 -3.23 25.64 -15.97
CA VAL A 214 -2.72 26.21 -14.70
C VAL A 214 -2.44 27.69 -14.91
N ASP A 215 -2.76 28.54 -13.92
CA ASP A 215 -2.52 29.96 -14.07
C ASP A 215 -1.02 30.28 -14.18
N PRO A 216 -0.62 31.35 -14.91
CA PRO A 216 0.78 31.62 -15.17
C PRO A 216 1.64 31.83 -13.91
N ARG A 217 1.07 32.34 -12.81
CA ARG A 217 1.83 32.54 -11.57
C ARG A 217 2.13 31.22 -10.90
N THR A 218 1.12 30.36 -10.78
CA THR A 218 1.28 29.00 -10.22
C THR A 218 2.19 28.15 -11.09
N ALA A 219 2.10 28.24 -12.42
CA ALA A 219 3.00 27.53 -13.33
C ALA A 219 4.47 27.91 -13.12
N VAL A 220 4.78 29.21 -13.00
CA VAL A 220 6.15 29.69 -12.73
C VAL A 220 6.63 29.26 -11.34
N LEU A 221 5.78 29.35 -10.32
CA LEU A 221 6.12 28.89 -8.96
C LEU A 221 6.44 27.39 -8.93
N ILE A 222 5.66 26.57 -9.66
CA ILE A 222 5.91 25.13 -9.81
C ILE A 222 7.24 24.89 -10.52
N GLY A 223 7.48 25.55 -11.66
CA GLY A 223 8.73 25.40 -12.40
C GLY A 223 9.96 25.72 -11.54
N MET A 224 9.90 26.82 -10.79
CA MET A 224 10.95 27.21 -9.85
C MET A 224 11.15 26.18 -8.74
N ALA A 225 10.07 25.75 -8.07
CA ALA A 225 10.16 24.78 -6.98
C ALA A 225 10.75 23.44 -7.45
N VAL A 226 10.44 23.04 -8.68
CA VAL A 226 10.99 21.81 -9.26
C VAL A 226 12.46 21.95 -9.61
N GLU A 227 12.87 23.06 -10.22
CA GLU A 227 14.27 23.34 -10.51
C GLU A 227 15.10 23.41 -9.23
N GLU A 228 14.61 24.12 -8.21
CA GLU A 228 15.26 24.24 -6.91
C GLU A 228 15.43 22.86 -6.25
N MET A 229 14.42 21.99 -6.28
CA MET A 229 14.53 20.61 -5.79
C MET A 229 15.52 19.77 -6.58
N ALA A 230 15.47 19.84 -7.92
CA ALA A 230 16.35 19.05 -8.77
C ALA A 230 17.81 19.46 -8.55
N VAL A 231 18.10 20.76 -8.53
CA VAL A 231 19.41 21.33 -8.21
C VAL A 231 19.86 20.91 -6.81
N ASN A 232 18.96 20.92 -5.83
CA ASN A 232 19.28 20.52 -4.47
C ASN A 232 19.69 19.04 -4.38
N ILE A 233 18.90 18.15 -4.98
CA ILE A 233 19.19 16.71 -4.99
C ILE A 233 20.53 16.44 -5.70
N ILE A 234 20.79 17.10 -6.84
CA ILE A 234 22.06 17.02 -7.59
C ILE A 234 23.24 17.47 -6.71
N ASN A 235 23.14 18.65 -6.10
CA ASN A 235 24.23 19.22 -5.30
C ASN A 235 24.54 18.36 -4.06
N TYR A 236 23.52 17.82 -3.41
CA TYR A 236 23.69 16.97 -2.23
C TYR A 236 24.24 15.59 -2.57
N ASN A 237 24.01 15.12 -3.80
CA ASN A 237 24.34 13.77 -4.22
C ASN A 237 25.31 13.72 -5.41
N GLN A 238 26.11 14.77 -5.61
CA GLN A 238 27.10 15.01 -6.67
C GLN A 238 27.36 13.87 -7.67
N ASP A 239 27.92 12.74 -7.26
CA ASP A 239 28.24 11.60 -8.15
C ASP A 239 27.49 10.29 -7.80
N LYS A 240 26.57 10.35 -6.83
CA LYS A 240 25.84 9.19 -6.29
C LYS A 240 24.52 8.90 -7.00
N ILE A 241 24.03 9.86 -7.78
CA ILE A 241 22.81 9.72 -8.57
C ILE A 241 23.20 9.70 -10.04
N GLU A 242 22.71 8.73 -10.80
CA GLU A 242 22.82 8.76 -12.26
C GLU A 242 21.62 9.47 -12.90
N TYR A 243 20.42 9.22 -12.36
CA TYR A 243 19.16 9.74 -12.87
C TYR A 243 18.20 10.14 -11.75
N MET A 244 17.37 11.13 -12.05
CA MET A 244 16.20 11.51 -11.24
C MET A 244 14.98 11.53 -12.14
N ASP A 245 13.90 10.91 -11.68
CA ASP A 245 12.61 10.94 -12.36
C ASP A 245 11.71 11.99 -11.69
N ILE A 246 11.10 12.82 -12.53
CA ILE A 246 10.17 13.87 -12.12
C ILE A 246 8.87 13.64 -12.87
N LEU A 247 7.83 13.27 -12.12
CA LEU A 247 6.49 13.07 -12.63
C LEU A 247 5.62 14.25 -12.20
N THR A 248 5.05 14.98 -13.15
CA THR A 248 4.07 16.03 -12.88
C THR A 248 2.72 15.66 -13.47
N LYS A 249 1.67 15.74 -12.67
CA LYS A 249 0.30 15.41 -13.05
C LYS A 249 -0.63 16.57 -12.71
N ILE A 250 -1.42 17.01 -13.68
CA ILE A 250 -2.34 18.14 -13.53
C ILE A 250 -3.76 17.62 -13.39
N GLY A 251 -4.28 17.63 -12.16
CA GLY A 251 -5.67 17.31 -11.87
C GLY A 251 -6.59 18.53 -11.94
N ASP A 252 -7.89 18.28 -11.78
CA ASP A 252 -8.91 19.33 -11.76
C ASP A 252 -8.78 20.23 -10.52
N GLU A 253 -8.48 19.64 -9.35
CA GLU A 253 -8.36 20.37 -8.09
C GLU A 253 -6.92 20.47 -7.54
N HIS A 254 -6.05 19.54 -7.93
CA HIS A 254 -4.72 19.42 -7.37
C HIS A 254 -3.69 19.13 -8.47
N ILE A 255 -2.50 19.69 -8.31
CA ILE A 255 -1.31 19.39 -9.11
C ILE A 255 -0.42 18.51 -8.26
N THR A 256 0.00 17.36 -8.79
CA THR A 256 0.88 16.42 -8.10
C THR A 256 2.23 16.41 -8.77
N ILE A 257 3.29 16.57 -8.00
CA ILE A 257 4.68 16.51 -8.45
C ILE A 257 5.37 15.43 -7.62
N ALA A 258 5.96 14.44 -8.29
CA ALA A 258 6.70 13.38 -7.63
C ALA A 258 8.15 13.34 -8.11
N PHE A 259 9.08 13.24 -7.17
CA PHE A 259 10.51 13.09 -7.39
C PHE A 259 10.93 11.69 -6.95
N LYS A 260 11.68 11.00 -7.82
CA LYS A 260 12.37 9.75 -7.48
C LYS A 260 13.85 9.85 -7.78
N ASP A 261 14.67 9.50 -6.81
CA ASP A 261 16.12 9.50 -6.96
C ASP A 261 16.79 8.41 -6.12
N SER A 262 17.98 7.98 -6.54
CA SER A 262 18.78 6.97 -5.82
C SER A 262 19.75 7.59 -4.79
N GLY A 263 19.53 8.83 -4.40
CA GLY A 263 20.42 9.60 -3.55
C GLY A 263 20.42 9.19 -2.09
N THR A 264 21.16 9.98 -1.33
CA THR A 264 21.18 9.96 0.13
C THR A 264 19.79 10.32 0.65
N GLU A 265 19.39 9.67 1.74
CA GLU A 265 18.09 9.86 2.38
C GLU A 265 17.87 11.32 2.76
N PHE A 266 16.78 11.89 2.27
CA PHE A 266 16.42 13.29 2.52
C PHE A 266 14.90 13.46 2.51
N ASP A 267 14.32 13.77 3.67
CA ASP A 267 12.89 14.02 3.83
C ASP A 267 12.60 15.55 3.88
N PRO A 268 12.06 16.15 2.80
CA PRO A 268 11.78 17.58 2.75
C PRO A 268 10.59 17.99 3.64
N SER A 269 9.79 17.06 4.15
CA SER A 269 8.60 17.36 4.96
C SER A 269 8.92 17.72 6.41
N ILE A 270 10.05 17.24 6.94
CA ILE A 270 10.51 17.49 8.32
C ILE A 270 11.69 18.46 8.39
N TYR A 271 12.21 18.89 7.24
CA TYR A 271 13.36 19.77 7.13
C TYR A 271 13.08 21.15 7.73
N LYS A 272 13.99 21.64 8.57
CA LYS A 272 13.92 22.99 9.16
C LYS A 272 15.03 23.89 8.61
N PRO A 273 14.74 25.15 8.26
CA PRO A 273 15.73 26.10 7.76
C PRO A 273 16.89 26.41 8.72
N GLU A 274 16.72 26.11 10.02
CA GLU A 274 17.68 26.40 11.10
C GLU A 274 18.78 25.33 11.26
N ASP A 275 18.71 24.22 10.51
CA ASP A 275 19.70 23.14 10.58
C ASP A 275 21.01 23.55 9.87
N GLU A 276 22.19 23.19 10.44
CA GLU A 276 23.50 23.48 9.82
C GLU A 276 23.57 22.87 8.40
N GLY A 277 23.72 23.74 7.38
CA GLY A 277 23.55 23.39 5.97
C GLY A 277 22.24 23.89 5.34
N SER A 278 21.66 24.97 5.89
CA SER A 278 20.38 25.58 5.49
C SER A 278 20.16 25.68 3.97
N PHE A 279 19.13 25.00 3.46
CA PHE A 279 18.66 25.09 2.08
C PHE A 279 17.55 26.15 2.00
N GLU A 280 17.90 27.37 1.61
CA GLU A 280 16.90 28.45 1.35
C GLU A 280 15.86 28.04 0.28
N SER A 281 16.21 27.09 -0.59
CA SER A 281 15.44 26.60 -1.73
C SER A 281 14.28 25.64 -1.40
N ILE A 282 14.23 25.03 -0.21
CA ILE A 282 13.12 24.10 0.15
C ILE A 282 11.92 24.87 0.73
N GLU A 283 12.14 26.09 1.21
CA GLU A 283 11.13 26.91 1.86
C GLU A 283 10.02 27.34 0.88
N VAL A 284 10.37 27.63 -0.38
CA VAL A 284 9.41 27.97 -1.44
C VAL A 284 8.44 26.81 -1.66
N LEU A 285 9.00 25.59 -1.73
CA LEU A 285 8.22 24.37 -1.94
C LEU A 285 7.29 24.07 -0.77
N GLN A 286 7.80 24.19 0.47
CA GLN A 286 6.98 24.03 1.68
C GLN A 286 5.85 25.06 1.78
N LYS A 287 6.03 26.28 1.23
CA LYS A 287 5.01 27.33 1.23
C LYS A 287 3.89 27.10 0.20
N ILE A 288 4.20 26.51 -0.95
CA ILE A 288 3.20 26.25 -2.01
C ILE A 288 2.51 24.90 -1.87
N ALA A 289 3.15 23.94 -1.20
CA ALA A 289 2.61 22.61 -1.00
C ALA A 289 1.45 22.60 0.00
N GLN A 290 0.36 21.95 -0.37
CA GLN A 290 -0.71 21.58 0.56
C GLN A 290 -0.34 20.35 1.38
N GLU A 291 0.36 19.38 0.76
CA GLU A 291 0.87 18.17 1.41
C GLU A 291 2.21 17.80 0.75
N ILE A 292 3.19 17.46 1.58
CA ILE A 292 4.44 16.82 1.16
C ILE A 292 4.48 15.45 1.82
N SER A 293 4.68 14.42 1.03
CA SER A 293 4.81 13.04 1.49
C SER A 293 6.14 12.48 1.03
N TYR A 294 6.85 11.83 1.93
CA TYR A 294 8.15 11.23 1.68
C TYR A 294 8.15 9.76 2.07
N ALA A 295 8.79 8.94 1.25
CA ALA A 295 9.10 7.55 1.56
C ALA A 295 10.43 7.14 0.93
N ARG A 296 11.21 6.33 1.65
CA ARG A 296 12.38 5.65 1.10
C ARG A 296 12.05 4.18 0.84
N LEU A 297 12.17 3.74 -0.41
CA LEU A 297 11.81 2.38 -0.82
C LEU A 297 12.81 1.81 -1.84
N ILE A 298 13.32 0.59 -1.59
CA ILE A 298 14.28 -0.11 -2.48
C ILE A 298 15.51 0.76 -2.80
N GLY A 299 15.94 1.59 -1.84
CA GLY A 299 17.07 2.50 -2.03
C GLY A 299 16.77 3.75 -2.84
N LEU A 300 15.51 3.98 -3.23
CA LEU A 300 15.04 5.20 -3.88
C LEU A 300 14.35 6.11 -2.85
N ASN A 301 14.67 7.39 -2.89
CA ASN A 301 13.85 8.45 -2.31
C ASN A 301 12.62 8.63 -3.20
N SER A 302 11.45 8.81 -2.59
CA SER A 302 10.21 9.12 -3.28
C SER A 302 9.54 10.28 -2.54
N THR A 303 9.57 11.46 -3.13
CA THR A 303 8.91 12.66 -2.58
C THR A 303 7.73 13.01 -3.46
N VAL A 304 6.54 13.09 -2.88
CA VAL A 304 5.32 13.51 -3.57
C VAL A 304 4.80 14.79 -2.95
N ILE A 305 4.52 15.77 -3.79
CA ILE A 305 4.06 17.11 -3.41
C ILE A 305 2.71 17.33 -4.08
N SER A 306 1.72 17.70 -3.26
CA SER A 306 0.39 18.09 -3.73
C SER A 306 0.24 19.60 -3.58
N ILE A 307 -0.09 20.28 -4.66
CA ILE A 307 -0.34 21.72 -4.72
C ILE A 307 -1.81 21.91 -5.09
N LYS A 308 -2.51 22.81 -4.39
CA LYS A 308 -3.90 23.12 -4.71
C LYS A 308 -3.98 24.03 -5.93
N ARG A 309 -4.88 23.70 -6.87
CA ARG A 309 -5.17 24.53 -8.04
C ARG A 309 -6.10 25.70 -7.69
#